data_AF-A0A7X0RW51-F1
#
_entry.id   AF-A0A7X0RW51-F1
#
_cell.length_a   1.000
_cell.length_b   1.000
_cell.length_c   1.000
_cell.angle_alpha   90.00
_cell.angle_beta   90.00
_cell.angle_gamma   90.00
#
_symmetry.space_group_name_H-M   'P 1'
#
loop_
_entity.id
_entity.type
_entity.pdbx_description
1 polymer ?
#
loop_
_entity_poly.entity_id
_entity_poly.type
_entity_poly.pdbx_seq_one_letter_code
_entity_poly.pdbx_strand_id
1 'polypeptide(L)' 'MAMYDASDVTPLEACNVGESFFDAIGASITTTGYYTYKNDEDGLHVDWIETSLSDLKSKIVSKEVTAFRLYSEQNGYSP' A
#
# COMPACT_ATOMS: atom_id res chain seq x y z
N MET A 1 7.49 -2.65 -10.36
CA MET A 1 7.01 -1.39 -10.95
C MET A 1 6.40 -0.57 -9.83
N ALA A 2 6.64 0.74 -9.75
CA ALA A 2 6.13 1.60 -8.68
C ALA A 2 5.45 2.84 -9.26
N MET A 3 4.28 3.20 -8.71
CA MET A 3 3.59 4.46 -8.99
C MET A 3 3.87 5.41 -7.83
N TYR A 4 4.29 6.64 -8.14
CA TYR A 4 4.59 7.67 -7.15
C TYR A 4 3.61 8.83 -7.27
N ASP A 5 3.42 9.52 -6.14
CA ASP A 5 2.59 10.70 -5.92
C ASP A 5 2.23 11.48 -7.20
N ALA A 6 0.96 11.39 -7.59
CA ALA A 6 0.34 12.31 -8.51
C ALA A 6 -0.40 13.30 -7.61
N SER A 7 0.08 14.54 -7.52
CA SER A 7 -0.40 15.57 -6.58
C SER A 7 -1.91 15.88 -6.65
N ASP A 8 -2.59 15.32 -7.65
CA ASP A 8 -4.03 15.44 -7.92
C ASP A 8 -4.84 14.16 -7.61
N VAL A 9 -4.23 13.10 -7.08
CA VAL A 9 -4.89 11.81 -6.81
C VAL A 9 -4.90 11.53 -5.31
N THR A 10 -6.10 11.29 -4.76
CA THR A 10 -6.24 10.92 -3.35
C THR A 10 -5.68 9.52 -3.07
N PRO A 11 -5.24 9.20 -1.85
CA PRO A 11 -4.77 7.85 -1.51
C PRO A 11 -5.81 6.75 -1.82
N LEU A 12 -7.11 7.06 -1.71
CA LEU A 12 -8.18 6.11 -2.03
C LEU A 12 -8.28 5.86 -3.53
N GLU A 13 -8.20 6.91 -4.35
CA GLU A 13 -8.18 6.77 -5.81
C GLU A 13 -6.96 6.00 -6.26
N ALA A 14 -5.78 6.29 -5.69
CA ALA A 14 -4.55 5.55 -5.96
C ALA A 14 -4.69 4.06 -5.59
N CYS A 15 -5.36 3.76 -4.47
CA CYS A 15 -5.61 2.39 -4.03
C CYS A 15 -6.53 1.65 -5.02
N ASN A 16 -7.62 2.29 -5.45
CA ASN A 16 -8.58 1.73 -6.40
C ASN A 16 -7.97 1.53 -7.81
N VAL A 17 -7.14 2.48 -8.27
CA VAL A 17 -6.40 2.35 -9.54
C VAL A 17 -5.39 1.21 -9.45
N GLY A 18 -4.69 1.08 -8.32
CA GLY A 18 -3.77 -0.03 -8.08
C GLY A 18 -4.48 -1.39 -8.14
N GLU A 19 -5.60 -1.54 -7.44
CA GLU A 19 -6.44 -2.74 -7.51
C GLU A 19 -6.90 -3.06 -8.94
N SER A 20 -7.40 -2.05 -9.65
CA SER A 20 -7.84 -2.20 -11.06
C SER A 20 -6.67 -2.58 -11.98
N PHE A 21 -5.46 -2.07 -11.72
CA PHE A 21 -4.27 -2.42 -12.47
C PHE A 21 -3.89 -3.90 -12.29
N PHE A 22 -3.88 -4.40 -11.04
CA PHE A 22 -3.59 -5.82 -10.78
C PHE A 22 -4.60 -6.73 -11.47
N ASP A 23 -5.90 -6.41 -11.37
CA ASP A 23 -6.96 -7.14 -12.06
C ASP A 23 -6.78 -7.13 -13.59
N ALA A 24 -6.48 -5.96 -14.17
CA ALA A 24 -6.29 -5.80 -15.61
C ALA A 24 -5.10 -6.61 -16.18
N ILE A 25 -4.07 -6.87 -15.37
CA ILE A 25 -2.93 -7.72 -15.78
C ILE A 25 -3.12 -9.19 -15.41
N GLY A 26 -4.29 -9.57 -14.87
CA GLY A 26 -4.59 -10.94 -14.44
C GLY A 26 -3.82 -11.39 -13.20
N ALA A 27 -3.38 -10.45 -12.36
CA ALA A 27 -2.67 -10.70 -11.12
C ALA A 27 -3.58 -10.43 -9.91
N SER A 28 -3.49 -11.27 -8.88
CA SER A 28 -4.19 -11.04 -7.62
C SER A 28 -3.28 -10.32 -6.63
N ILE A 29 -3.80 -9.30 -5.96
CA ILE A 29 -3.13 -8.72 -4.79
C ILE A 29 -3.10 -9.77 -3.69
N THR A 30 -1.91 -10.17 -3.26
CA THR A 30 -1.71 -11.15 -2.18
C THR A 30 -1.44 -10.48 -0.85
N THR A 31 -0.77 -9.33 -0.88
CA THR A 31 -0.28 -8.64 0.32
C THR A 31 -0.46 -7.14 0.15
N THR A 32 -0.86 -6.46 1.22
CA THR A 32 -0.90 -4.99 1.26
C THR A 32 -0.28 -4.50 2.55
N GLY A 33 0.18 -3.26 2.58
CA GLY A 33 0.68 -2.68 3.81
C GLY A 33 0.88 -1.19 3.71
N TYR A 34 1.04 -0.55 4.86
CA TYR A 34 1.21 0.89 4.97
C TYR A 34 2.39 1.27 5.84
N TYR A 35 2.84 2.51 5.67
CA TYR A 35 3.93 3.05 6.46
C TYR A 35 3.40 3.81 7.67
N THR A 36 4.01 3.58 8.82
CA THR A 36 3.79 4.36 10.03
C THR A 36 5.10 4.92 10.55
N TYR A 37 5.03 6.04 11.26
CA TYR A 37 6.17 6.64 11.92
C TYR A 37 6.17 6.23 13.38
N LYS A 38 7.28 5.65 13.85
CA LYS A 38 7.56 5.46 15.26
C LYS A 38 8.62 6.45 15.70
N ASN A 39 8.40 7.05 16.86
CA ASN A 39 9.36 7.92 17.51
C ASN A 39 9.74 7.27 18.83
N ASP A 40 10.96 6.78 18.93
CA ASP A 40 11.53 6.17 20.13
C ASP A 40 12.80 6.93 20.56
N GLU A 41 13.52 6.42 21.56
CA GLU A 41 14.73 7.06 22.09
C GLU A 41 15.86 7.17 21.05
N ASP A 42 15.83 6.35 19.99
CA ASP A 42 16.85 6.27 18.93
C ASP A 42 16.50 7.11 17.69
N GLY A 43 15.26 7.59 17.59
CA GLY A 43 14.83 8.59 16.61
C GLY A 43 13.52 8.28 15.88
N LEU A 44 13.34 8.91 14.72
CA LEU A 44 12.18 8.71 13.86
C LEU A 44 12.42 7.54 12.91
N HIS A 45 11.68 6.45 13.11
CA HIS A 45 11.72 5.25 12.28
C HIS A 45 10.45 5.11 11.45
N VAL A 46 10.59 4.58 10.23
CA VAL A 46 9.47 4.23 9.37
C VAL A 46 9.28 2.72 9.41
N ASP A 47 8.15 2.29 9.93
CA ASP A 47 7.76 0.89 9.98
C ASP A 47 6.76 0.57 8.87
N TRP A 48 6.90 -0.62 8.29
CA TRP A 48 5.91 -1.17 7.37
C TRP A 48 4.99 -2.14 8.11
N ILE A 49 3.69 -1.89 8.04
CA ILE A 49 2.66 -2.71 8.66
C ILE A 49 1.87 -3.41 7.57
N GLU A 50 1.98 -4.74 7.53
CA GLU A 50 1.17 -5.59 6.66
C GLU A 50 -0.30 -5.60 7.12
N THR A 51 -1.23 -5.58 6.17
CA THR A 51 -2.67 -5.59 6.45
C THR A 51 -3.47 -6.14 5.26
N SER A 52 -4.77 -6.38 5.45
CA SER A 52 -5.66 -6.77 4.36
C SER A 52 -6.04 -5.58 3.48
N LEU A 53 -6.40 -5.81 2.21
CA LEU A 53 -6.83 -4.74 1.31
C LEU A 53 -8.07 -3.99 1.86
N SER A 54 -8.98 -4.71 2.51
CA SER A 54 -10.17 -4.11 3.15
C SER A 54 -9.79 -3.18 4.30
N ASP A 55 -8.89 -3.62 5.17
CA ASP A 55 -8.43 -2.83 6.31
C ASP A 55 -7.61 -1.62 5.85
N LEU A 56 -6.78 -1.79 4.82
CA LEU A 56 -6.04 -0.69 4.20
C LEU A 56 -7.00 0.39 3.69
N LYS A 57 -8.03 0.01 2.93
CA LYS A 57 -9.05 0.94 2.43
C LYS A 57 -9.79 1.65 3.57
N SER A 58 -10.15 0.92 4.62
CA SER A 58 -10.77 1.50 5.82
C SER A 58 -9.88 2.58 6.46
N LYS A 59 -8.58 2.29 6.62
CA LYS A 59 -7.58 3.23 7.17
C LYS A 59 -7.32 4.45 6.29
N ILE A 60 -7.38 4.27 4.97
CA ILE A 60 -7.29 5.37 4.02
C ILE A 60 -8.51 6.29 4.16
N VAL A 61 -9.71 5.71 4.24
CA VAL A 61 -10.97 6.47 4.42
C VAL A 61 -10.98 7.22 5.76
N SER A 62 -10.46 6.63 6.83
CA SER A 62 -10.33 7.29 8.14
C SER A 62 -9.17 8.30 8.19
N LYS A 63 -8.39 8.45 7.11
CA LYS A 63 -7.21 9.32 7.00
C LYS A 63 -6.08 8.95 7.97
N GLU A 64 -6.08 7.74 8.49
CA GLU A 64 -4.97 7.19 9.30
C GLU A 64 -3.74 6.90 8.44
N VAL A 65 -3.95 6.65 7.14
CA VAL A 65 -2.90 6.22 6.21
C VAL A 65 -3.01 6.99 4.90
N THR A 66 -1.87 7.51 4.45
CA THR A 66 -1.72 8.14 3.12
C THR A 66 -0.66 7.46 2.26
N ALA A 67 0.25 6.69 2.85
CA ALA A 67 1.33 6.00 2.17
C ALA A 67 1.21 4.47 2.34
N PHE A 68 1.09 3.76 1.23
CA PHE A 68 0.86 2.31 1.21
C PHE A 68 1.49 1.62 0.00
N ARG A 69 1.47 0.28 0.02
CA ARG A 69 1.90 -0.58 -1.09
C ARG A 69 0.93 -1.74 -1.28
N LEU A 70 0.77 -2.13 -2.54
CA LEU A 70 0.02 -3.31 -2.97
C LEU A 70 1.03 -4.27 -3.62
N TYR A 71 0.97 -5.55 -3.26
CA TYR A 71 1.87 -6.59 -3.77
C TYR A 71 1.07 -7.76 -4.34
N SER A 72 1.64 -8.38 -5.37
CA SER A 72 1.28 -9.71 -5.84
C SER A 72 2.52 -10.57 -5.74
N GLU A 73 2.59 -11.37 -4.69
CA GLU A 73 3.69 -12.31 -4.47
C GLU A 73 3.49 -13.54 -5.35
N GLN A 74 4.52 -13.88 -6.13
CA GLN A 74 4.56 -15.11 -6.91
C GLN A 74 5.61 -16.04 -6.32
N ASN A 75 5.18 -17.24 -5.91
CA ASN A 75 6.11 -18.26 -5.44
C ASN A 75 7.08 -18.66 -6.56
N GLY A 76 8.38 -18.62 -6.26
CA GLY A 76 9.44 -19.05 -7.19
C GLY A 76 10.04 -17.94 -8.05
N TYR A 77 9.59 -16.69 -7.93
CA TYR A 77 10.27 -15.53 -8.50
C TYR A 77 10.99 -14.77 -7.40
N SER A 78 12.33 -14.75 -7.48
CA SER A 78 13.17 -13.82 -6.71
C SER A 78 13.40 -12.56 -7.56
N PRO A 79 13.45 -11.36 -6.96
CA PRO A 79 13.73 -10.12 -7.69
C PRO A 79 15.06 -10.13 -8.43
#